data_AF-A0A3D2DHS1-F1
#
_entry.id   AF-A0A3D2DHS1-F1
#
_cell.length_a   1.000
_cell.length_b   1.000
_cell.length_c   1.000
_cell.angle_alpha   90.00
_cell.angle_beta   90.00
_cell.angle_gamma   90.00
#
_symmetry.space_group_name_H-M   'P 1'
#
loop_
_entity.id
_entity.type
_entity.pdbx_description
1 polymer ?
#
loop_
_entity_poly.entity_id
_entity_poly.type
_entity_poly.pdbx_seq_one_letter_code
_entity_poly.pdbx_strand_id
1 'polypeptide(L)'
;LQERMCVRPTSETLFCDFYKDEIQSYRDLPKVYNQWCSVVRWEKETRPFLRSREFLWQEGHTAHATAEDAEARTQQMLNLYAQFCEEVLAIPVIKGRKTDKEKFAGAEATYTIEALMHDGKALQSGTSHNFGDGFAKAFGIQYTDKDNKLKYVHQTSWGTTTRLIGAVIMTHGDNSGLVLPPKVAPVQVDIIPIMQKKEGVLDKAYEVRDAIKAAGLRVKVDDSDKNPGWKFSEQEMRGIPVRVEMGPRDIDANQAIVVRRDTREKITVAIDELAAKLPEILDTIQKDMLERARTHRDAHTYVAVNYDEFKETAANKPGFIKAMWCGDQACEDKIKEDTTCTSRCMPFAQEQLSDVCVCCGRPAKKMVYWGKAY
;
A
#
# COMPACT_ATOMS: atom_id res chain seq x y z
N LEU A 1 23.01 29.50 11.99
CA LEU A 1 24.16 28.76 11.44
C LEU A 1 24.80 29.62 10.36
N GLN A 2 26.14 29.60 10.22
CA GLN A 2 26.83 30.33 9.15
C GLN A 2 26.45 29.80 7.76
N GLU A 3 26.20 28.49 7.67
CA GLU A 3 25.63 27.85 6.49
C GLU A 3 24.17 27.43 6.75
N ARG A 4 23.33 27.53 5.72
CA ARG A 4 21.94 27.07 5.81
C ARG A 4 21.91 25.55 5.72
N MET A 5 21.37 24.91 6.75
CA MET A 5 21.09 23.48 6.73
C MET A 5 19.66 23.24 6.28
N CYS A 6 19.43 22.17 5.53
CA CYS A 6 18.10 21.70 5.18
C CYS A 6 17.74 20.45 6.00
N VAL A 7 16.45 20.33 6.35
CA VAL A 7 15.90 19.04 6.79
C VAL A 7 15.71 18.19 5.55
N ARG A 8 16.13 16.92 5.59
CA ARG A 8 16.06 16.03 4.42
C ARG A 8 14.61 15.93 3.86
N PRO A 9 14.39 16.28 2.59
CA PRO A 9 13.16 15.91 1.88
C PRO A 9 13.21 14.46 1.37
N THR A 10 14.42 13.92 1.29
CA THR A 10 14.85 12.59 0.85
C THR A 10 16.37 12.49 1.05
N SER A 11 16.97 11.30 1.01
CA SER A 11 18.39 11.11 1.37
C SER A 11 19.34 10.77 0.20
N GLU A 12 18.94 10.93 -1.08
CA GLU A 12 19.79 10.59 -2.24
C GLU A 12 21.16 11.27 -2.17
N THR A 13 21.22 12.56 -1.86
CA THR A 13 22.50 13.30 -1.80
C THR A 13 23.40 12.76 -0.69
N LEU A 14 22.83 12.44 0.48
CA LEU A 14 23.57 11.87 1.61
C LEU A 14 24.13 10.48 1.27
N PHE A 15 23.35 9.64 0.58
CA PHE A 15 23.82 8.33 0.14
C PHE A 15 24.84 8.43 -0.99
N CYS A 16 24.72 9.40 -1.89
CA CYS A 16 25.70 9.60 -2.95
C CYS A 16 27.06 10.02 -2.38
N ASP A 17 27.08 10.96 -1.42
CA ASP A 17 28.31 11.36 -0.73
C ASP A 17 28.93 10.18 0.02
N PHE A 18 28.12 9.41 0.75
CA PHE A 18 28.57 8.20 1.44
C PHE A 18 29.16 7.14 0.48
N TYR A 19 28.46 6.84 -0.63
CA TYR A 19 28.92 5.84 -1.59
C TYR A 19 30.20 6.22 -2.32
N LYS A 20 30.42 7.51 -2.55
CA LYS A 20 31.64 8.02 -3.18
C LYS A 20 32.90 7.63 -2.39
N ASP A 21 32.82 7.69 -1.07
CA ASP A 21 33.96 7.41 -0.19
C ASP A 21 34.11 5.89 0.09
N GLU A 22 32.99 5.17 0.11
CA GLU A 22 32.92 3.75 0.51
C GLU A 22 33.13 2.74 -0.63
N ILE A 23 32.94 3.14 -1.89
CA ILE A 23 33.01 2.23 -3.03
C ILE A 23 34.30 2.49 -3.81
N GLN A 24 35.19 1.51 -3.87
CA GLN A 24 36.47 1.62 -4.58
C GLN A 24 36.71 0.45 -5.54
N SER A 25 36.18 -0.73 -5.23
CA SER A 25 36.37 -1.97 -5.99
C SER A 25 35.03 -2.66 -6.28
N TYR A 26 34.99 -3.48 -7.33
CA TYR A 26 33.85 -4.34 -7.61
C TYR A 26 33.49 -5.28 -6.43
N ARG A 27 34.45 -5.53 -5.53
CA ARG A 27 34.26 -6.34 -4.32
C ARG A 27 33.39 -5.66 -3.26
N ASP A 28 33.25 -4.34 -3.34
CA ASP A 28 32.41 -3.56 -2.43
C ASP A 28 30.93 -3.61 -2.84
N LEU A 29 30.64 -4.13 -4.03
CA LEU A 29 29.31 -4.15 -4.64
C LEU A 29 28.68 -5.55 -4.58
N PRO A 30 27.35 -5.65 -4.41
CA PRO A 30 26.41 -4.54 -4.28
C PRO A 30 26.40 -3.94 -2.87
N LYS A 31 26.24 -2.61 -2.78
CA LYS A 31 25.86 -1.95 -1.52
C LYS A 31 24.34 -1.87 -1.47
N VAL A 32 23.74 -2.38 -0.40
CA VAL A 32 22.28 -2.41 -0.23
C VAL A 32 21.93 -1.89 1.16
N TYR A 33 21.48 -0.64 1.24
CA TYR A 33 21.12 0.00 2.49
C TYR A 33 19.65 0.39 2.53
N ASN A 34 19.13 0.41 3.75
CA ASN A 34 17.76 0.79 4.04
C ASN A 34 17.75 1.61 5.34
N GLN A 35 16.93 2.65 5.40
CA GLN A 35 16.66 3.36 6.64
C GLN A 35 15.17 3.60 6.86
N TRP A 36 14.78 3.60 8.14
CA TRP A 36 13.48 4.02 8.61
C TRP A 36 13.63 5.37 9.30
N CYS A 37 12.89 6.37 8.83
CA CYS A 37 13.04 7.72 9.34
C CYS A 37 11.82 8.60 9.05
N SER A 38 11.85 9.85 9.54
CA SER A 38 11.00 10.91 9.00
C SER A 38 11.74 11.76 7.98
N VAL A 39 10.96 12.31 7.05
CA VAL A 39 11.38 13.35 6.11
C VAL A 39 10.41 14.52 6.17
N VAL A 40 10.89 15.70 5.79
CA VAL A 40 10.08 16.91 5.77
C VAL A 40 9.98 17.46 4.34
N ARG A 41 8.76 17.59 3.84
CA ARG A 41 8.44 18.25 2.57
C ARG A 41 7.40 19.33 2.83
N TRP A 42 7.68 20.57 2.43
CA TRP A 42 6.80 21.70 2.73
C TRP A 42 5.59 21.76 1.79
N GLU A 43 4.73 20.74 1.87
CA GLU A 43 3.52 20.58 1.07
C GLU A 43 2.48 21.69 1.34
N LYS A 44 1.74 22.05 0.29
CA LYS A 44 0.72 23.12 0.34
C LYS A 44 -0.57 22.70 1.04
N GLU A 45 -0.97 21.43 0.88
CA GLU A 45 -2.21 20.87 1.43
C GLU A 45 -1.86 19.64 2.29
N THR A 46 -2.51 19.50 3.44
CA THR A 46 -2.34 18.34 4.33
C THR A 46 -3.59 17.47 4.30
N ARG A 47 -3.40 16.19 3.99
CA ARG A 47 -4.39 15.13 4.10
C ARG A 47 -3.80 14.04 5.00
N PRO A 48 -4.36 13.78 6.19
CA PRO A 48 -3.80 12.83 7.15
C PRO A 48 -3.39 11.52 6.49
N PHE A 49 -2.18 11.05 6.79
CA PHE A 49 -1.47 9.94 6.15
C PHE A 49 -1.11 10.12 4.66
N LEU A 50 -2.04 10.59 3.83
CA LEU A 50 -1.85 10.64 2.37
C LEU A 50 -0.84 11.68 1.92
N ARG A 51 -0.83 12.84 2.59
CA ARG A 51 0.07 13.96 2.30
C ARG A 51 0.22 14.80 3.57
N SER A 52 1.39 14.75 4.21
CA SER A 52 1.71 15.54 5.39
C SER A 52 3.07 16.21 5.22
N ARG A 53 3.32 17.28 5.99
CA ARG A 53 4.60 17.98 5.94
C ARG A 53 5.75 17.15 6.46
N GLU A 54 5.50 16.43 7.55
CA GLU A 54 6.38 15.37 8.04
C GLU A 54 5.66 14.04 7.88
N PHE A 55 6.36 13.03 7.39
CA PHE A 55 5.84 11.66 7.32
C PHE A 55 6.95 10.67 7.62
N LEU A 56 6.56 9.55 8.23
CA LEU A 56 7.45 8.42 8.41
C LEU A 56 7.52 7.63 7.11
N TRP A 57 8.72 7.21 6.77
CA TRP A 57 8.94 6.39 5.60
C TRP A 57 10.10 5.43 5.78
N GLN A 58 10.13 4.48 4.87
CA GLN A 58 11.30 3.69 4.58
C GLN A 58 11.84 4.13 3.23
N GLU A 59 13.16 4.33 3.16
CA GLU A 59 13.88 4.55 1.92
C GLU A 59 15.06 3.58 1.83
N GLY A 60 15.14 2.87 0.71
CA GLY A 60 16.25 2.00 0.37
C GLY A 60 17.08 2.64 -0.73
N HIS A 61 18.39 2.53 -0.61
CA HIS A 61 19.35 3.05 -1.57
C HIS A 61 20.37 1.97 -1.85
N THR A 62 20.72 1.79 -3.11
CA THR A 62 21.62 0.71 -3.53
C THR A 62 22.58 1.17 -4.60
N ALA A 63 23.74 0.52 -4.68
CA ALA A 63 24.72 0.68 -5.73
C ALA A 63 25.17 -0.69 -6.22
N HIS A 64 25.21 -0.87 -7.54
CA HIS A 64 25.44 -2.12 -8.24
C HIS A 64 26.55 -1.97 -9.27
N ALA A 65 27.22 -3.08 -9.58
CA ALA A 65 28.26 -3.11 -10.60
C ALA A 65 27.69 -3.02 -12.02
N THR A 66 26.47 -3.56 -12.23
CA THR A 66 25.85 -3.71 -13.55
C THR A 66 24.44 -3.11 -13.58
N ALA A 67 23.99 -2.73 -14.78
CA ALA A 67 22.64 -2.23 -14.99
C ALA A 67 21.59 -3.32 -14.76
N GLU A 68 21.92 -4.57 -15.08
CA GLU A 68 21.07 -5.75 -14.91
C GLU A 68 20.80 -6.02 -13.43
N ASP A 69 21.82 -5.95 -12.56
CA ASP A 69 21.66 -6.13 -11.12
C ASP A 69 20.82 -5.00 -10.49
N ALA A 70 21.01 -3.77 -10.97
CA ALA A 70 20.21 -2.63 -10.54
C ALA A 70 18.75 -2.82 -10.95
N GLU A 71 18.46 -3.14 -12.21
CA GLU A 71 17.10 -3.39 -12.68
C GLU A 71 16.42 -4.55 -11.93
N ALA A 72 17.16 -5.65 -11.68
CA ALA A 72 16.66 -6.77 -10.89
C ALA A 72 16.30 -6.36 -9.46
N ARG A 73 17.13 -5.51 -8.81
CA ARG A 73 16.84 -4.95 -7.49
C ARG A 73 15.60 -4.06 -7.51
N THR A 74 15.46 -3.20 -8.51
CA THR A 74 14.30 -2.31 -8.65
C THR A 74 13.01 -3.12 -8.79
N GLN A 75 13.00 -4.16 -9.63
CA GLN A 75 11.83 -5.04 -9.80
C GLN A 75 11.55 -5.87 -8.54
N GLN A 76 12.58 -6.36 -7.84
CA GLN A 76 12.42 -7.08 -6.58
C GLN A 76 11.66 -6.22 -5.57
N MET A 77 12.04 -4.95 -5.41
CA MET A 77 11.42 -4.07 -4.43
C MET A 77 9.99 -3.66 -4.80
N LEU A 78 9.73 -3.44 -6.10
CA LEU A 78 8.38 -3.24 -6.60
C LEU A 78 7.46 -4.43 -6.26
N ASN A 79 7.95 -5.66 -6.48
CA ASN A 79 7.18 -6.87 -6.21
C ASN A 79 6.97 -7.09 -4.71
N LEU A 80 7.96 -6.79 -3.87
CA LEU A 80 7.82 -6.84 -2.41
C LEU A 80 6.75 -5.87 -1.93
N TYR A 81 6.73 -4.63 -2.43
CA TYR A 81 5.68 -3.68 -2.07
C TYR A 81 4.30 -4.09 -2.55
N ALA A 82 4.20 -4.65 -3.76
CA ALA A 82 2.93 -5.19 -4.25
C ALA A 82 2.42 -6.34 -3.36
N GLN A 83 3.31 -7.29 -3.04
CA GLN A 83 3.02 -8.41 -2.16
C GLN A 83 2.58 -7.93 -0.78
N PHE A 84 3.29 -6.96 -0.19
CA PHE A 84 2.92 -6.39 1.10
C PHE A 84 1.52 -5.74 1.06
N CYS A 85 1.21 -4.97 0.03
CA CYS A 85 -0.11 -4.37 -0.13
C CYS A 85 -1.21 -5.43 -0.24
N GLU A 86 -1.02 -6.44 -1.09
CA GLU A 86 -2.04 -7.46 -1.34
C GLU A 86 -2.18 -8.43 -0.17
N GLU A 87 -1.08 -9.03 0.29
CA GLU A 87 -1.10 -10.12 1.25
C GLU A 87 -1.22 -9.65 2.70
N VAL A 88 -0.75 -8.44 3.04
CA VAL A 88 -0.74 -7.91 4.42
C VAL A 88 -1.82 -6.84 4.59
N LEU A 89 -1.94 -5.91 3.66
CA LEU A 89 -2.90 -4.81 3.75
C LEU A 89 -4.26 -5.14 3.10
N ALA A 90 -4.38 -6.26 2.40
CA ALA A 90 -5.56 -6.62 1.61
C ALA A 90 -5.94 -5.55 0.57
N ILE A 91 -4.95 -4.85 0.00
CA ILE A 91 -5.14 -3.80 -1.01
C ILE A 91 -4.65 -4.31 -2.37
N PRO A 92 -5.53 -4.46 -3.37
CA PRO A 92 -5.14 -4.86 -4.72
C PRO A 92 -4.43 -3.69 -5.42
N VAL A 93 -3.30 -3.96 -6.06
CA VAL A 93 -2.51 -2.92 -6.75
C VAL A 93 -2.24 -3.26 -8.20
N ILE A 94 -2.02 -2.22 -9.01
CA ILE A 94 -1.56 -2.34 -10.39
C ILE A 94 -0.08 -1.99 -10.41
N LYS A 95 0.74 -2.94 -10.83
CA LYS A 95 2.19 -2.74 -11.05
C LYS A 95 2.43 -2.16 -12.44
N GLY A 96 3.28 -1.15 -12.53
CA GLY A 96 3.71 -0.62 -13.82
C GLY A 96 4.85 0.38 -13.74
N ARG A 97 5.21 0.91 -14.90
CA ARG A 97 6.22 1.95 -15.07
C ARG A 97 5.55 3.31 -15.25
N LYS A 98 6.07 4.36 -14.62
CA LYS A 98 5.65 5.75 -14.87
C LYS A 98 6.03 6.18 -16.29
N THR A 99 5.27 7.13 -16.85
CA THR A 99 5.66 7.83 -18.08
C THR A 99 6.97 8.60 -17.85
N ASP A 100 7.64 9.05 -18.91
CA ASP A 100 8.84 9.86 -18.76
C ASP A 100 8.57 11.20 -18.06
N LYS A 101 7.33 11.69 -18.08
CA LYS A 101 6.90 12.88 -17.36
C LYS A 101 6.72 12.64 -15.86
N GLU A 102 6.12 11.52 -15.49
CA GLU A 102 5.75 11.19 -14.10
C GLU A 102 6.82 10.36 -13.37
N LYS A 103 7.92 9.99 -14.04
CA LYS A 103 9.05 9.33 -13.36
C LYS A 103 9.81 10.30 -12.47
N PHE A 104 10.56 9.76 -11.51
CA PHE A 104 11.47 10.56 -10.71
C PHE A 104 12.51 11.26 -11.60
N ALA A 105 12.72 12.56 -11.37
CA ALA A 105 13.64 13.35 -12.15
C ALA A 105 15.08 12.82 -12.01
N GLY A 106 15.71 12.45 -13.12
CA GLY A 106 17.03 11.83 -13.13
C GLY A 106 17.03 10.30 -13.08
N ALA A 107 15.85 9.66 -12.96
CA ALA A 107 15.75 8.21 -13.10
C ALA A 107 15.67 7.76 -14.57
N GLU A 108 16.29 6.63 -14.89
CA GLU A 108 16.07 5.94 -16.16
C GLU A 108 14.64 5.42 -16.24
N ALA A 109 14.20 4.75 -15.18
CA ALA A 109 12.84 4.24 -15.01
C ALA A 109 12.35 4.42 -13.58
N THR A 110 11.05 4.68 -13.43
CA THR A 110 10.36 4.62 -12.15
C THR A 110 9.22 3.63 -12.27
N TYR A 111 9.23 2.66 -11.37
CA TYR A 111 8.15 1.70 -11.19
C TYR A 111 7.29 2.09 -9.99
N THR A 112 6.04 1.69 -10.07
CA THR A 112 5.00 2.11 -9.13
C THR A 112 3.98 1.01 -8.92
N ILE A 113 3.38 1.00 -7.74
CA ILE A 113 2.14 0.29 -7.45
C ILE A 113 1.02 1.32 -7.25
N GLU A 114 -0.05 1.15 -8.02
CA GLU A 114 -1.20 2.05 -8.03
C GLU A 114 -2.42 1.33 -7.44
N ALA A 115 -3.00 1.86 -6.37
CA ALA A 115 -4.21 1.37 -5.74
C ALA A 115 -5.40 2.26 -6.09
N LEU A 116 -6.61 1.72 -5.99
CA LEU A 116 -7.85 2.49 -6.10
C LEU A 116 -8.53 2.56 -4.73
N MET A 117 -8.84 3.78 -4.30
CA MET A 117 -9.53 4.03 -3.04
C MET A 117 -11.05 3.91 -3.24
N HIS A 118 -11.84 3.76 -2.16
CA HIS A 118 -13.30 3.59 -2.26
C HIS A 118 -14.02 4.75 -2.96
N ASP A 119 -13.46 5.96 -2.92
CA ASP A 119 -13.99 7.12 -3.65
C ASP A 119 -13.57 7.17 -5.14
N GLY A 120 -12.92 6.11 -5.63
CA GLY A 120 -12.44 5.92 -7.00
C GLY A 120 -11.30 6.85 -7.41
N LYS A 121 -10.60 7.48 -6.47
CA LYS A 121 -9.33 8.15 -6.75
C LYS A 121 -8.15 7.19 -6.65
N ALA A 122 -7.19 7.36 -7.54
CA ALA A 122 -5.95 6.61 -7.56
C ALA A 122 -4.99 7.06 -6.46
N LEU A 123 -4.27 6.10 -5.88
CA LEU A 123 -3.24 6.35 -4.87
C LEU A 123 -1.96 5.58 -5.23
N GLN A 124 -0.88 6.32 -5.47
CA GLN A 124 0.46 5.72 -5.56
C GLN A 124 0.84 5.18 -4.17
N SER A 125 0.95 3.86 -4.09
CA SER A 125 1.11 3.12 -2.82
C SER A 125 2.54 2.67 -2.57
N GLY A 126 3.46 2.94 -3.50
CA GLY A 126 4.88 2.62 -3.38
C GLY A 126 5.60 2.90 -4.68
N THR A 127 6.92 3.07 -4.61
CA THR A 127 7.74 3.34 -5.80
C THR A 127 9.12 2.71 -5.69
N SER A 128 9.66 2.31 -6.84
CA SER A 128 11.03 1.83 -6.97
C SER A 128 11.64 2.39 -8.25
N HIS A 129 12.79 3.02 -8.12
CA HIS A 129 13.47 3.78 -9.15
C HIS A 129 14.74 3.05 -9.58
N ASN A 130 14.92 2.91 -10.89
CA ASN A 130 16.21 2.60 -11.47
C ASN A 130 16.84 3.93 -11.92
N PHE A 131 17.91 4.33 -11.25
CA PHE A 131 18.60 5.59 -11.55
C PHE A 131 19.66 5.46 -12.63
N GLY A 132 19.99 4.23 -13.05
CA GLY A 132 21.13 3.99 -13.91
C GLY A 132 22.41 4.53 -13.26
N ASP A 133 23.27 5.14 -14.07
CA ASP A 133 24.54 5.73 -13.62
C ASP A 133 24.50 7.26 -13.51
N GLY A 134 23.32 7.88 -13.60
CA GLY A 134 23.18 9.34 -13.64
C GLY A 134 23.67 10.04 -12.36
N PHE A 135 23.20 9.59 -11.20
CA PHE A 135 23.69 10.08 -9.90
C PHE A 135 25.17 9.75 -9.69
N ALA A 136 25.60 8.55 -10.08
CA ALA A 136 26.99 8.12 -9.95
C ALA A 136 27.93 9.03 -10.75
N LYS A 137 27.56 9.42 -11.98
CA LYS A 137 28.31 10.39 -12.78
C LYS A 137 28.33 11.77 -12.15
N ALA A 138 27.20 12.25 -11.63
CA ALA A 138 27.10 13.57 -11.01
C ALA A 138 27.94 13.70 -9.73
N PHE A 139 28.04 12.64 -8.93
CA PHE A 139 28.79 12.63 -7.67
C PHE A 139 30.20 12.03 -7.78
N GLY A 140 30.55 11.42 -8.91
CA GLY A 140 31.85 10.79 -9.14
C GLY A 140 32.00 9.44 -8.43
N ILE A 141 30.92 8.65 -8.34
CA ILE A 141 30.91 7.36 -7.66
C ILE A 141 31.39 6.28 -8.64
N GLN A 142 32.67 5.93 -8.56
CA GLN A 142 33.32 4.96 -9.44
C GLN A 142 33.88 3.78 -8.67
N TYR A 143 34.05 2.65 -9.33
CA TYR A 143 34.73 1.47 -8.81
C TYR A 143 35.69 0.89 -9.84
N THR A 144 36.74 0.23 -9.36
CA THR A 144 37.65 -0.56 -10.20
C THR A 144 37.05 -1.94 -10.43
N ASP A 145 36.78 -2.28 -11.69
CA ASP A 145 36.21 -3.58 -12.08
C ASP A 145 37.24 -4.73 -12.07
N LYS A 146 36.80 -5.94 -12.43
CA LYS A 146 37.65 -7.13 -12.48
C LYS A 146 38.81 -7.03 -13.49
N ASP A 147 38.67 -6.15 -14.48
CA ASP A 147 39.66 -5.90 -15.52
C ASP A 147 40.54 -4.67 -15.21
N ASN A 148 40.48 -4.17 -13.97
CA ASN A 148 41.14 -2.96 -13.50
C ASN A 148 40.74 -1.68 -14.25
N LYS A 149 39.51 -1.63 -14.78
CA LYS A 149 38.93 -0.43 -15.40
C LYS A 149 38.01 0.30 -14.43
N LEU A 150 38.11 1.62 -14.40
CA LEU A 150 37.17 2.45 -13.66
C LEU A 150 35.81 2.49 -14.37
N LYS A 151 34.75 2.18 -13.61
CA LYS A 151 33.35 2.20 -14.06
C LYS A 151 32.49 2.96 -13.04
N TYR A 152 31.40 3.56 -13.50
CA TYR A 152 30.39 4.13 -12.61
C TYR A 152 29.47 3.04 -12.08
N VAL A 153 29.00 3.20 -10.84
CA VAL A 153 27.99 2.30 -10.27
C VAL A 153 26.61 2.57 -10.88
N HIS A 154 25.76 1.55 -10.89
CA HIS A 154 24.34 1.68 -11.21
C HIS A 154 23.54 1.75 -9.90
N GLN A 155 22.72 2.78 -9.73
CA GLN A 155 22.00 3.04 -8.48
C GLN A 155 20.51 2.76 -8.60
N THR A 156 19.91 2.35 -7.48
CA THR A 156 18.45 2.25 -7.34
C THR A 156 18.03 2.83 -6.00
N SER A 157 16.81 3.38 -5.95
CA SER A 157 16.16 3.70 -4.69
C SER A 157 14.70 3.26 -4.69
N TRP A 158 14.12 3.12 -3.50
CA TRP A 158 12.74 2.65 -3.36
C TRP A 158 12.17 3.13 -2.03
N GLY A 159 10.86 3.40 -2.00
CA GLY A 159 10.22 3.95 -0.81
C GLY A 159 8.72 3.70 -0.71
N THR A 160 8.28 3.55 0.53
CA THR A 160 6.88 3.58 0.97
C THR A 160 6.77 4.39 2.24
N THR A 161 5.58 4.94 2.50
CA THR A 161 5.36 5.85 3.63
C THR A 161 4.13 5.43 4.43
N THR A 162 3.88 6.15 5.53
CA THR A 162 2.61 6.07 6.28
C THR A 162 1.36 6.35 5.45
N ARG A 163 1.48 6.78 4.19
CA ARG A 163 0.39 6.81 3.21
C ARG A 163 -0.35 5.48 3.10
N LEU A 164 0.35 4.36 3.29
CA LEU A 164 -0.28 3.02 3.30
C LEU A 164 -1.32 2.84 4.41
N ILE A 165 -1.19 3.55 5.54
CA ILE A 165 -2.22 3.56 6.60
C ILE A 165 -3.49 4.24 6.07
N GLY A 166 -3.34 5.39 5.40
CA GLY A 166 -4.46 6.06 4.74
C GLY A 166 -5.09 5.19 3.65
N ALA A 167 -4.27 4.43 2.91
CA ALA A 167 -4.74 3.48 1.90
C ALA A 167 -5.62 2.38 2.51
N VAL A 168 -5.22 1.79 3.65
CA VAL A 168 -6.02 0.78 4.38
C VAL A 168 -7.38 1.38 4.79
N ILE A 169 -7.37 2.57 5.38
CA ILE A 169 -8.59 3.24 5.85
C ILE A 169 -9.55 3.48 4.69
N MET A 170 -9.06 4.02 3.57
CA MET A 170 -9.90 4.40 2.43
C MET A 170 -10.26 3.23 1.51
N THR A 171 -9.59 2.09 1.61
CA THR A 171 -9.94 0.89 0.85
C THR A 171 -11.05 0.11 1.56
N HIS A 172 -10.97 0.01 2.88
CA HIS A 172 -11.78 -0.95 3.64
C HIS A 172 -12.84 -0.31 4.53
N GLY A 173 -12.66 0.94 4.96
CA GLY A 173 -13.57 1.63 5.86
C GLY A 173 -15.00 1.72 5.32
N ASP A 174 -15.96 1.75 6.24
CA ASP A 174 -17.38 1.85 5.93
C ASP A 174 -18.07 2.90 6.81
N ASN A 175 -19.40 3.03 6.67
CA ASN A 175 -20.20 3.99 7.45
C ASN A 175 -20.21 3.73 8.96
N SER A 176 -19.74 2.57 9.41
CA SER A 176 -19.60 2.23 10.83
C SER A 176 -18.19 2.47 11.37
N GLY A 177 -17.22 2.86 10.53
CA GLY A 177 -15.87 3.24 10.94
C GLY A 177 -14.78 2.44 10.24
N LEU A 178 -13.71 2.12 10.96
CA LEU A 178 -12.59 1.35 10.41
C LEU A 178 -13.02 -0.10 10.12
N VAL A 179 -12.37 -0.71 9.13
CA VAL A 179 -12.39 -2.15 8.88
C VAL A 179 -10.95 -2.55 8.61
N LEU A 180 -10.28 -3.14 9.62
CA LEU A 180 -8.84 -3.39 9.53
C LEU A 180 -8.56 -4.82 9.06
N PRO A 181 -7.62 -5.02 8.12
CA PRO A 181 -7.15 -6.36 7.79
C PRO A 181 -6.57 -7.05 9.03
N PRO A 182 -6.93 -8.31 9.32
CA PRO A 182 -6.48 -9.05 10.49
C PRO A 182 -4.96 -9.05 10.73
N LYS A 183 -4.15 -9.01 9.67
CA LYS A 183 -2.69 -9.00 9.80
C LYS A 183 -2.12 -7.71 10.38
N VAL A 184 -2.83 -6.58 10.26
CA VAL A 184 -2.38 -5.27 10.74
C VAL A 184 -3.24 -4.68 11.86
N ALA A 185 -4.39 -5.28 12.17
CA ALA A 185 -5.26 -4.82 13.24
C ALA A 185 -4.56 -4.88 14.61
N PRO A 186 -4.44 -3.79 15.39
CA PRO A 186 -3.78 -3.81 16.70
C PRO A 186 -4.40 -4.82 17.67
N VAL A 187 -5.72 -4.98 17.58
CA VAL A 187 -6.51 -6.02 18.24
C VAL A 187 -7.26 -6.76 17.14
N GLN A 188 -7.16 -8.09 17.15
CA GLN A 188 -7.83 -8.97 16.20
C GLN A 188 -9.18 -9.46 16.74
N VAL A 189 -9.25 -9.72 18.05
CA VAL A 189 -10.41 -10.31 18.72
C VAL A 189 -10.78 -9.48 19.95
N ASP A 190 -12.05 -9.07 20.04
CA ASP A 190 -12.61 -8.43 21.23
C ASP A 190 -13.65 -9.34 21.89
N ILE A 191 -13.36 -9.83 23.09
CA ILE A 191 -14.29 -10.65 23.87
C ILE A 191 -15.20 -9.71 24.66
N ILE A 192 -16.51 -9.84 24.47
CA ILE A 192 -17.52 -9.01 25.10
C ILE A 192 -18.40 -9.89 26.00
N PRO A 193 -18.12 -9.91 27.32
CA PRO A 193 -18.95 -10.61 28.29
C PRO A 193 -20.32 -9.92 28.43
N ILE A 194 -21.38 -10.66 28.17
CA ILE A 194 -22.77 -10.22 28.35
C ILE A 194 -23.20 -10.55 29.77
N MET A 195 -23.80 -9.58 30.48
CA MET A 195 -24.12 -9.71 31.91
C MET A 195 -22.88 -10.04 32.77
N GLN A 196 -21.76 -9.33 32.56
CA GLN A 196 -20.47 -9.57 33.23
C GLN A 196 -20.51 -9.59 34.77
N LYS A 197 -21.54 -9.03 35.39
CA LYS A 197 -21.75 -9.03 36.86
C LYS A 197 -22.31 -10.36 37.37
N LYS A 198 -22.79 -11.26 36.50
CA LYS A 198 -23.17 -12.61 36.90
C LYS A 198 -21.91 -13.41 37.16
N GLU A 199 -21.90 -14.14 38.28
CA GLU A 199 -20.79 -14.98 38.72
C GLU A 199 -20.29 -15.90 37.60
N GLY A 200 -18.96 -16.01 37.47
CA GLY A 200 -18.28 -16.88 36.49
C GLY A 200 -18.16 -16.36 35.06
N VAL A 201 -18.95 -15.35 34.65
CA VAL A 201 -18.91 -14.85 33.26
C VAL A 201 -17.57 -14.18 32.94
N LEU A 202 -17.12 -13.27 33.81
CA LEU A 202 -15.89 -12.52 33.58
C LEU A 202 -14.66 -13.42 33.68
N ASP A 203 -14.64 -14.36 34.63
CA ASP A 203 -13.58 -15.35 34.77
C ASP A 203 -13.45 -16.22 33.52
N LYS A 204 -14.59 -16.72 33.00
CA LYS A 204 -14.60 -17.49 31.76
C LYS A 204 -14.14 -16.65 30.55
N ALA A 205 -14.53 -15.37 30.46
CA ALA A 205 -14.04 -14.49 29.40
C ALA A 205 -12.51 -14.32 29.42
N TYR A 206 -11.92 -14.22 30.61
CA TYR A 206 -10.47 -14.14 30.80
C TYR A 206 -9.75 -15.46 30.54
N GLU A 207 -10.34 -16.60 30.91
CA GLU A 207 -9.86 -17.93 30.53
C GLU A 207 -9.80 -18.10 29.00
N VAL A 208 -10.89 -17.72 28.31
CA VAL A 208 -10.96 -17.77 26.83
C VAL A 208 -9.95 -16.82 26.19
N ARG A 209 -9.77 -15.62 26.73
CA ARG A 209 -8.72 -14.68 26.29
C ARG A 209 -7.35 -15.36 26.32
N ASP A 210 -7.02 -16.05 27.41
CA ASP A 210 -5.70 -16.66 27.57
C ASP A 210 -5.47 -17.82 26.61
N ALA A 211 -6.51 -18.64 26.37
CA ALA A 211 -6.47 -19.68 25.34
C ALA A 211 -6.26 -19.10 23.93
N ILE A 212 -6.99 -18.04 23.57
CA ILE A 212 -6.87 -17.36 22.27
C ILE A 212 -5.50 -16.68 22.13
N LYS A 213 -4.99 -16.07 23.20
CA LYS A 213 -3.66 -15.44 23.22
C LYS A 213 -2.56 -16.50 23.07
N ALA A 214 -2.71 -17.67 23.69
CA ALA A 214 -1.79 -18.79 23.53
C ALA A 214 -1.77 -19.34 22.09
N ALA A 215 -2.87 -19.18 21.33
CA ALA A 215 -2.93 -19.45 19.89
C ALA A 215 -2.28 -18.35 19.02
N GLY A 216 -1.65 -17.34 19.62
CA GLY A 216 -0.90 -16.29 18.92
C GLY A 216 -1.72 -15.09 18.47
N LEU A 217 -2.99 -14.98 18.90
CA LEU A 217 -3.87 -13.89 18.48
C LEU A 217 -3.79 -12.68 19.43
N ARG A 218 -3.94 -11.48 18.85
CA ARG A 218 -4.04 -10.22 19.59
C ARG A 218 -5.48 -10.03 20.09
N VAL A 219 -5.74 -10.44 21.32
CA VAL A 219 -7.07 -10.45 21.92
C VAL A 219 -7.15 -9.51 23.13
N LYS A 220 -8.33 -8.89 23.31
CA LYS A 220 -8.69 -8.17 24.54
C LYS A 220 -10.05 -8.64 25.06
N VAL A 221 -10.34 -8.32 26.31
CA VAL A 221 -11.67 -8.41 26.92
C VAL A 221 -12.16 -6.99 27.15
N ASP A 222 -13.38 -6.67 26.73
CA ASP A 222 -14.04 -5.42 27.12
C ASP A 222 -14.87 -5.66 28.38
N ASP A 223 -14.24 -5.48 29.54
CA ASP A 223 -14.83 -5.61 30.87
C ASP A 223 -15.40 -4.28 31.41
N SER A 224 -15.49 -3.25 30.57
CA SER A 224 -16.03 -1.96 30.98
C SER A 224 -17.50 -2.07 31.42
N ASP A 225 -17.96 -1.22 32.33
CA ASP A 225 -19.36 -1.22 32.81
C ASP A 225 -20.38 -0.65 31.80
N LYS A 226 -19.97 -0.48 30.54
CA LYS A 226 -20.84 0.01 29.45
C LYS A 226 -21.85 -1.05 29.04
N ASN A 227 -23.00 -0.63 28.51
CA ASN A 227 -23.97 -1.59 27.98
C ASN A 227 -23.40 -2.32 26.74
N PRO A 228 -23.83 -3.57 26.46
CA PRO A 228 -23.27 -4.35 25.35
C PRO A 228 -23.38 -3.67 23.98
N GLY A 229 -24.50 -3.00 23.70
CA GLY A 229 -24.70 -2.29 22.42
C GLY A 229 -23.66 -1.18 22.19
N TRP A 230 -23.25 -0.49 23.26
CA TRP A 230 -22.18 0.50 23.18
C TRP A 230 -20.82 -0.13 22.91
N LYS A 231 -20.50 -1.24 23.60
CA LYS A 231 -19.26 -1.98 23.34
C LYS A 231 -19.20 -2.51 21.91
N PHE A 232 -20.35 -2.97 21.38
CA PHE A 232 -20.49 -3.42 20.00
C PHE A 232 -20.18 -2.31 19.00
N SER A 233 -20.76 -1.13 19.20
CA SER A 233 -20.52 0.03 18.33
C SER A 233 -19.08 0.55 18.43
N GLU A 234 -18.50 0.58 19.63
CA GLU A 234 -17.13 1.05 19.83
C GLU A 234 -16.11 0.14 19.14
N GLN A 235 -16.25 -1.17 19.26
CA GLN A 235 -15.33 -2.11 18.61
C GLN A 235 -15.49 -2.08 17.08
N GLU A 236 -16.73 -1.94 16.59
CA GLU A 236 -17.00 -1.77 15.16
C GLU A 236 -16.36 -0.50 14.59
N MET A 237 -16.48 0.62 15.30
CA MET A 237 -15.85 1.89 14.90
C MET A 237 -14.33 1.79 14.84
N ARG A 238 -13.72 1.08 15.80
CA ARG A 238 -12.28 0.81 15.83
C ARG A 238 -11.82 -0.23 14.79
N GLY A 239 -12.74 -0.92 14.14
CA GLY A 239 -12.46 -1.89 13.09
C GLY A 239 -11.77 -3.16 13.58
N ILE A 240 -12.07 -3.60 14.80
CA ILE A 240 -11.57 -4.88 15.31
C ILE A 240 -12.19 -6.00 14.46
N PRO A 241 -11.39 -6.87 13.81
CA PRO A 241 -11.89 -7.85 12.84
C PRO A 241 -12.98 -8.78 13.36
N VAL A 242 -12.87 -9.22 14.62
CA VAL A 242 -13.79 -10.18 15.22
C VAL A 242 -14.18 -9.75 16.62
N ARG A 243 -15.47 -9.88 16.93
CA ARG A 243 -15.99 -9.83 18.30
C ARG A 243 -16.51 -11.20 18.71
N VAL A 244 -16.23 -11.60 19.94
CA VAL A 244 -16.75 -12.82 20.56
C VAL A 244 -17.72 -12.41 21.66
N GLU A 245 -18.99 -12.69 21.48
CA GLU A 245 -20.06 -12.43 22.45
C GLU A 245 -20.26 -13.70 23.28
N MET A 246 -20.23 -13.56 24.60
CA MET A 246 -20.51 -14.68 25.52
C MET A 246 -21.31 -14.21 26.73
N GLY A 247 -22.51 -14.73 26.89
CA GLY A 247 -23.32 -14.55 28.10
C GLY A 247 -23.43 -15.84 28.90
N PRO A 248 -24.16 -15.81 30.02
CA PRO A 248 -24.35 -16.98 30.87
C PRO A 248 -24.94 -18.18 30.13
N ARG A 249 -25.94 -17.94 29.26
CA ARG A 249 -26.57 -19.00 28.47
C ARG A 249 -25.62 -19.65 27.48
N ASP A 250 -24.71 -18.86 26.91
CA ASP A 250 -23.74 -19.34 25.93
C ASP A 250 -22.67 -20.17 26.65
N ILE A 251 -22.21 -19.70 27.82
CA ILE A 251 -21.27 -20.43 28.69
C ILE A 251 -21.87 -21.76 29.18
N ASP A 252 -23.12 -21.75 29.67
CA ASP A 252 -23.82 -22.96 30.11
C ASP A 252 -23.97 -24.00 28.98
N ALA A 253 -24.05 -23.54 27.72
CA ALA A 253 -24.14 -24.36 26.52
C ALA A 253 -22.79 -24.63 25.84
N ASN A 254 -21.67 -24.24 26.46
CA ASN A 254 -20.31 -24.33 25.92
C ASN A 254 -20.14 -23.71 24.52
N GLN A 255 -20.77 -22.56 24.27
CA GLN A 255 -20.72 -21.85 22.99
C GLN A 255 -20.44 -20.36 23.16
N ALA A 256 -20.03 -19.71 22.07
CA ALA A 256 -19.93 -18.26 21.94
C ALA A 256 -20.37 -17.82 20.54
N ILE A 257 -20.80 -16.58 20.41
CA ILE A 257 -21.16 -16.00 19.12
C ILE A 257 -20.00 -15.17 18.60
N VAL A 258 -19.41 -15.61 17.51
CA VAL A 258 -18.35 -14.91 16.79
C VAL A 258 -18.99 -14.02 15.73
N VAL A 259 -18.69 -12.72 15.75
CA VAL A 259 -19.22 -11.74 14.80
C VAL A 259 -18.09 -11.13 14.00
N ARG A 260 -18.17 -11.27 12.66
CA ARG A 260 -17.24 -10.65 11.72
C ARG A 260 -17.50 -9.16 11.57
N ARG A 261 -16.45 -8.34 11.54
CA ARG A 261 -16.58 -6.89 11.34
C ARG A 261 -16.91 -6.49 9.91
N ASP A 262 -16.35 -7.18 8.93
CA ASP A 262 -16.45 -6.85 7.51
C ASP A 262 -17.81 -7.18 6.90
N THR A 263 -18.47 -8.25 7.36
CA THR A 263 -19.76 -8.72 6.84
C THR A 263 -20.91 -8.66 7.85
N ARG A 264 -20.60 -8.56 9.16
CA ARG A 264 -21.56 -8.75 10.28
C ARG A 264 -22.15 -10.16 10.38
N GLU A 265 -21.55 -11.12 9.70
CA GLU A 265 -21.89 -12.54 9.84
C GLU A 265 -21.71 -12.99 11.29
N LYS A 266 -22.65 -13.80 11.78
CA LYS A 266 -22.62 -14.40 13.11
C LYS A 266 -22.42 -15.89 13.00
N ILE A 267 -21.44 -16.41 13.73
CA ILE A 267 -21.05 -17.82 13.72
C ILE A 267 -21.09 -18.31 15.16
N THR A 268 -21.89 -19.34 15.43
CA THR A 268 -21.85 -20.02 16.73
C THR A 268 -20.68 -20.98 16.74
N VAL A 269 -19.79 -20.85 17.73
CA VAL A 269 -18.59 -21.68 17.88
C VAL A 269 -18.55 -22.23 19.30
N ALA A 270 -18.17 -23.49 19.48
CA ALA A 270 -17.95 -24.04 20.81
C ALA A 270 -16.80 -23.27 21.51
N ILE A 271 -16.93 -22.98 22.80
CA ILE A 271 -15.93 -22.18 23.53
C ILE A 271 -14.54 -22.83 23.42
N ASP A 272 -14.49 -24.16 23.58
CA ASP A 272 -13.25 -24.94 23.53
C ASP A 272 -12.60 -24.96 22.14
N GLU A 273 -13.35 -24.63 21.09
CA GLU A 273 -12.85 -24.58 19.70
C GLU A 273 -12.42 -23.18 19.26
N LEU A 274 -12.72 -22.13 20.04
CA LEU A 274 -12.45 -20.73 19.64
C LEU A 274 -10.97 -20.50 19.30
N ALA A 275 -10.06 -21.04 20.10
CA ALA A 275 -8.62 -20.87 19.88
C ALA A 275 -8.15 -21.48 18.55
N ALA A 276 -8.81 -22.53 18.05
CA ALA A 276 -8.51 -23.16 16.77
C ALA A 276 -9.25 -22.50 15.60
N LYS A 277 -10.50 -22.07 15.81
CA LYS A 277 -11.38 -21.52 14.76
C LYS A 277 -11.09 -20.06 14.42
N LEU A 278 -10.69 -19.24 15.39
CA LEU A 278 -10.45 -17.82 15.16
C LEU A 278 -9.33 -17.54 14.14
N PRO A 279 -8.19 -18.26 14.13
CA PRO A 279 -7.20 -18.12 13.05
C PRO A 279 -7.79 -18.38 11.65
N GLU A 280 -8.60 -19.43 11.49
CA GLU A 280 -9.26 -19.76 10.21
C GLU A 280 -10.21 -18.65 9.75
N ILE A 281 -10.98 -18.08 10.70
CA ILE A 281 -11.91 -16.98 10.44
C ILE A 281 -11.13 -15.71 10.04
N LEU A 282 -10.06 -15.37 10.76
CA LEU A 282 -9.23 -14.20 10.45
C LEU A 282 -8.53 -14.35 9.08
N ASP A 283 -8.06 -15.53 8.72
CA ASP A 283 -7.49 -15.79 7.40
C ASP A 283 -8.54 -15.66 6.29
N THR A 284 -9.77 -16.09 6.56
CA THR A 284 -10.91 -15.92 5.63
C THR A 284 -11.25 -14.45 5.45
N ILE A 285 -11.37 -13.67 6.54
CA ILE A 285 -11.57 -12.21 6.49
C ILE A 285 -10.48 -11.54 5.65
N GLN A 286 -9.21 -11.87 5.86
CA GLN A 286 -8.10 -11.29 5.10
C GLN A 286 -8.25 -11.52 3.58
N LYS A 287 -8.62 -12.74 3.17
CA LYS A 287 -8.84 -13.10 1.76
C LYS A 287 -10.06 -12.40 1.18
N ASP A 288 -11.19 -12.46 1.89
CA ASP A 288 -12.45 -11.84 1.47
C ASP A 288 -12.30 -10.32 1.30
N MET A 289 -11.58 -9.67 2.22
CA MET A 289 -11.28 -8.23 2.13
C MET A 289 -10.50 -7.89 0.86
N LEU A 290 -9.46 -8.67 0.52
CA LEU A 290 -8.66 -8.45 -0.68
C LEU A 290 -9.51 -8.64 -1.94
N GLU A 291 -10.30 -9.72 -2.02
CA GLU A 291 -11.13 -10.01 -3.19
C GLU A 291 -12.27 -9.02 -3.38
N ARG A 292 -12.88 -8.54 -2.28
CA ARG A 292 -13.87 -7.47 -2.33
C ARG A 292 -13.25 -6.17 -2.88
N ALA A 293 -12.07 -5.80 -2.39
CA ALA A 293 -11.35 -4.63 -2.90
C ALA A 293 -10.93 -4.82 -4.37
N ARG A 294 -10.52 -6.02 -4.77
CA ARG A 294 -10.15 -6.36 -6.17
C ARG A 294 -11.35 -6.20 -7.09
N THR A 295 -12.48 -6.78 -6.70
CA THR A 295 -13.76 -6.64 -7.41
C THR A 295 -14.17 -5.18 -7.55
N HIS A 296 -14.03 -4.38 -6.48
CA HIS A 296 -14.32 -2.95 -6.53
C HIS A 296 -13.40 -2.22 -7.53
N ARG A 297 -12.09 -2.43 -7.46
CA ARG A 297 -11.12 -1.84 -8.41
C ARG A 297 -11.45 -2.20 -9.86
N ASP A 298 -11.75 -3.46 -10.11
CA ASP A 298 -11.98 -3.96 -11.46
C ASP A 298 -13.31 -3.42 -12.03
N ALA A 299 -14.36 -3.32 -11.21
CA ALA A 299 -15.63 -2.68 -11.58
C ALA A 299 -15.51 -1.17 -11.83
N HIS A 300 -14.48 -0.53 -11.27
CA HIS A 300 -14.15 0.89 -11.47
C HIS A 300 -12.91 1.07 -12.35
N THR A 301 -12.65 0.12 -13.25
CA THR A 301 -11.64 0.24 -14.31
C THR A 301 -12.33 0.18 -15.66
N TYR A 302 -12.36 1.31 -16.37
CA TYR A 302 -13.04 1.46 -17.64
C TYR A 302 -12.06 1.43 -18.81
N VAL A 303 -12.55 1.22 -20.02
CA VAL A 303 -11.77 1.33 -21.26
C VAL A 303 -12.30 2.52 -22.05
N ALA A 304 -11.40 3.31 -22.63
CA ALA A 304 -11.73 4.34 -23.62
C ALA A 304 -10.85 4.16 -24.86
N VAL A 305 -11.47 4.11 -26.04
CA VAL A 305 -10.76 3.91 -27.32
C VAL A 305 -10.67 5.19 -28.17
N ASN A 306 -11.40 6.25 -27.78
CA ASN A 306 -11.31 7.59 -28.37
C ASN A 306 -11.41 8.69 -27.29
N TYR A 307 -11.15 9.93 -27.69
CA TYR A 307 -11.00 11.03 -26.73
C TYR A 307 -12.33 11.46 -26.09
N ASP A 308 -13.44 11.31 -26.80
CA ASP A 308 -14.76 11.68 -26.28
C ASP A 308 -15.22 10.70 -25.19
N GLU A 309 -15.06 9.39 -25.42
CA GLU A 309 -15.27 8.36 -24.40
C GLU A 309 -14.39 8.58 -23.17
N PHE A 310 -13.13 8.97 -23.39
CA PHE A 310 -12.20 9.25 -22.29
C PHE A 310 -12.71 10.42 -21.43
N LYS A 311 -13.09 11.54 -22.06
CA LYS A 311 -13.62 12.72 -21.34
C LYS A 311 -14.93 12.38 -20.63
N GLU A 312 -15.84 11.68 -21.28
CA GLU A 312 -17.12 11.27 -20.69
C GLU A 312 -16.90 10.38 -19.47
N THR A 313 -16.01 9.39 -19.59
CA THR A 313 -15.67 8.49 -18.48
C THR A 313 -15.02 9.27 -17.34
N ALA A 314 -14.05 10.15 -17.62
CA ALA A 314 -13.37 10.95 -16.60
C ALA A 314 -14.31 11.93 -15.87
N ALA A 315 -15.34 12.43 -16.54
CA ALA A 315 -16.34 13.32 -15.96
C ALA A 315 -17.34 12.57 -15.07
N ASN A 316 -17.80 11.38 -15.51
CA ASN A 316 -18.99 10.74 -14.95
C ASN A 316 -18.72 9.49 -14.11
N LYS A 317 -17.54 8.88 -14.23
CA LYS A 317 -17.22 7.61 -13.56
C LYS A 317 -15.94 7.75 -12.72
N PRO A 318 -16.01 7.53 -11.39
CA PRO A 318 -14.81 7.50 -10.56
C PRO A 318 -14.07 6.18 -10.81
N GLY A 319 -12.75 6.19 -10.83
CA GLY A 319 -11.97 5.00 -11.13
C GLY A 319 -10.75 5.22 -12.01
N PHE A 320 -10.27 4.11 -12.57
CA PHE A 320 -9.25 4.10 -13.61
C PHE A 320 -9.87 4.09 -15.01
N ILE A 321 -9.12 4.63 -15.96
CA ILE A 321 -9.40 4.53 -17.39
C ILE A 321 -8.19 3.90 -18.07
N LYS A 322 -8.34 2.71 -18.65
CA LYS A 322 -7.36 2.11 -19.54
C LYS A 322 -7.52 2.72 -20.93
N ALA A 323 -6.44 3.25 -21.48
CA ALA A 323 -6.44 3.79 -22.83
C ALA A 323 -5.08 3.65 -23.49
N MET A 324 -5.09 3.49 -24.82
CA MET A 324 -3.89 3.42 -25.63
C MET A 324 -3.29 4.82 -25.83
N TRP A 325 -1.98 4.94 -25.72
CA TRP A 325 -1.25 6.20 -25.73
C TRP A 325 -0.03 6.15 -26.66
N CYS A 326 0.24 7.26 -27.35
CA CYS A 326 1.34 7.37 -28.34
C CYS A 326 2.73 7.54 -27.72
N GLY A 327 2.84 7.79 -26.42
CA GLY A 327 4.12 8.07 -25.75
C GLY A 327 4.55 9.53 -25.79
N ASP A 328 3.70 10.44 -26.28
CA ASP A 328 4.01 11.87 -26.40
C ASP A 328 3.49 12.66 -25.20
N GLN A 329 4.37 13.40 -24.54
CA GLN A 329 4.04 14.24 -23.38
C GLN A 329 2.93 15.24 -23.70
N ALA A 330 2.86 15.77 -24.93
CA ALA A 330 1.80 16.70 -25.31
C ALA A 330 0.39 16.11 -25.15
N CYS A 331 0.23 14.80 -25.37
CA CYS A 331 -1.04 14.12 -25.13
C CYS A 331 -1.32 13.93 -23.64
N GLU A 332 -0.30 13.64 -22.84
CA GLU A 332 -0.43 13.50 -21.39
C GLU A 332 -0.81 14.83 -20.72
N ASP A 333 -0.16 15.92 -21.12
CA ASP A 333 -0.45 17.27 -20.63
C ASP A 333 -1.87 17.70 -21.03
N LYS A 334 -2.29 17.45 -22.29
CA LYS A 334 -3.65 17.75 -22.75
C LYS A 334 -4.73 16.95 -22.00
N ILE A 335 -4.52 15.64 -21.78
CA ILE A 335 -5.45 14.82 -21.00
C ILE A 335 -5.63 15.40 -19.59
N LYS A 336 -4.52 15.82 -18.96
CA LYS A 336 -4.54 16.42 -17.62
C LYS A 336 -5.27 17.75 -17.60
N GLU A 337 -5.04 18.62 -18.57
CA GLU A 337 -5.71 19.91 -18.68
C GLU A 337 -7.22 19.75 -18.88
N ASP A 338 -7.63 18.88 -19.80
CA ASP A 338 -9.05 18.72 -20.15
C ASP A 338 -9.85 17.94 -19.11
N THR A 339 -9.22 16.99 -18.38
CA THR A 339 -9.96 16.02 -17.54
C THR A 339 -9.48 15.90 -16.10
N THR A 340 -8.36 16.53 -15.74
CA THR A 340 -7.62 16.35 -14.46
C THR A 340 -7.07 14.95 -14.23
N CYS A 341 -7.27 14.01 -15.14
CA CYS A 341 -6.65 12.69 -15.07
C CYS A 341 -5.14 12.79 -15.33
N THR A 342 -4.37 12.03 -14.58
CA THR A 342 -2.92 11.88 -14.77
C THR A 342 -2.61 10.44 -15.17
N SER A 343 -1.47 10.23 -15.84
CA SER A 343 -1.00 8.87 -16.08
C SER A 343 -0.61 8.24 -14.74
N ARG A 344 -1.17 7.07 -14.45
CA ARG A 344 -0.90 6.35 -13.20
C ARG A 344 0.25 5.39 -13.41
N CYS A 345 0.13 4.52 -14.40
CA CYS A 345 1.24 3.70 -14.86
C CYS A 345 0.98 3.11 -16.26
N MET A 346 2.06 2.77 -16.95
CA MET A 346 2.10 1.78 -18.01
C MET A 346 2.26 0.41 -17.34
N PRO A 347 1.21 -0.42 -17.24
CA PRO A 347 1.30 -1.70 -16.58
C PRO A 347 2.18 -2.68 -17.37
N PHE A 348 2.76 -3.65 -16.69
CA PHE A 348 3.62 -4.63 -17.37
C PHE A 348 2.85 -5.56 -18.30
N ALA A 349 1.65 -5.99 -17.88
CA ALA A 349 0.71 -6.66 -18.76
C ALA A 349 0.07 -5.60 -19.68
N GLN A 350 0.39 -5.65 -20.96
CA GLN A 350 -0.15 -4.76 -21.98
C GLN A 350 -1.34 -5.43 -22.68
N GLU A 351 -2.41 -4.67 -22.89
CA GLU A 351 -3.57 -5.07 -23.69
C GLU A 351 -3.64 -4.14 -24.91
N GLN A 352 -3.95 -4.68 -26.09
CA GLN A 352 -4.18 -3.88 -27.29
C GLN A 352 -5.66 -3.49 -27.36
N LEU A 353 -6.00 -2.32 -26.80
CA LEU A 353 -7.40 -1.84 -26.73
C LEU A 353 -7.81 -1.05 -27.98
N SER A 354 -6.84 -0.50 -28.72
CA SER A 354 -7.00 0.31 -29.92
C SER A 354 -5.63 0.48 -30.61
N ASP A 355 -5.61 0.68 -31.93
CA ASP A 355 -4.36 0.92 -32.68
C ASP A 355 -3.88 2.38 -32.57
N VAL A 356 -4.75 3.27 -32.10
CA VAL A 356 -4.50 4.72 -32.04
C VAL A 356 -4.52 5.26 -30.63
N CYS A 357 -3.78 6.35 -30.42
CA CYS A 357 -3.74 7.09 -29.18
C CYS A 357 -5.11 7.72 -28.92
N VAL A 358 -5.63 7.48 -27.72
CA VAL A 358 -6.93 7.98 -27.27
C VAL A 358 -7.06 9.50 -27.40
N CYS A 359 -5.95 10.24 -27.31
CA CYS A 359 -5.94 11.71 -27.32
C CYS A 359 -5.72 12.32 -28.71
N CYS A 360 -4.81 11.79 -29.52
CA CYS A 360 -4.40 12.43 -30.79
C CYS A 360 -4.67 11.60 -32.05
N GLY A 361 -5.17 10.36 -31.94
CA GLY A 361 -5.46 9.50 -33.09
C GLY A 361 -4.23 8.97 -33.85
N ARG A 362 -3.01 9.37 -33.48
CA ARG A 362 -1.76 8.79 -34.03
C ARG A 362 -1.56 7.36 -33.52
N PRO A 363 -0.73 6.52 -34.19
CA PRO A 363 -0.45 5.16 -33.72
C PRO A 363 -0.04 5.10 -32.24
N ALA A 364 -0.69 4.21 -31.48
CA ALA A 364 -0.38 4.01 -30.08
C ALA A 364 0.83 3.10 -29.86
N LYS A 365 1.50 3.26 -28.73
CA LYS A 365 2.67 2.46 -28.33
C LYS A 365 2.43 1.62 -27.09
N LYS A 366 1.68 2.15 -26.13
CA LYS A 366 1.46 1.52 -24.82
C LYS A 366 0.04 1.79 -24.34
N MET A 367 -0.54 0.80 -23.67
CA MET A 367 -1.69 1.01 -22.81
C MET A 367 -1.24 1.67 -21.50
N VAL A 368 -2.00 2.65 -21.05
CA VAL A 368 -1.78 3.38 -19.80
C VAL A 368 -3.05 3.33 -18.96
N TYR A 369 -2.89 3.17 -17.65
CA TYR A 369 -3.93 3.45 -16.67
C TYR A 369 -3.91 4.94 -16.35
N TRP A 370 -5.03 5.61 -16.55
CA TRP A 370 -5.26 7.02 -16.22
C TRP A 370 -6.23 7.12 -15.04
N GLY A 371 -6.14 8.20 -14.27
CA GLY A 371 -7.10 8.44 -13.19
C GLY A 371 -6.91 9.78 -12.50
N LYS A 372 -7.96 10.22 -11.81
CA LYS A 372 -7.85 11.32 -10.83
C LYS A 372 -7.17 10.78 -9.58
N ALA A 373 -6.26 11.56 -9.00
CA ALA A 373 -5.40 11.08 -7.92
C ALA A 373 -5.35 12.04 -6.73
N TYR A 374 -4.87 11.52 -5.60
CA TYR A 374 -4.59 12.26 -4.36
C TYR A 374 -3.24 13.02 -4.35
#